data_AF-X1CCY5-F1
#
_entry.id   AF-X1CCY5-F1
#
_cell.length_a   1.000
_cell.length_b   1.000
_cell.length_c   1.000
_cell.angle_alpha   90.00
_cell.angle_beta   90.00
_cell.angle_gamma   90.00
#
_symmetry.space_group_name_H-M   'P 1'
#
loop_
_entity.id
_entity.type
_entity.pdbx_description
1 polymer ?
#
loop_
_entity_poly.entity_id
_entity_poly.type
_entity_poly.pdbx_seq_one_letter_code
_entity_poly.pdbx_strand_id
1 'polypeptide(L)'
;FYQNSKRPKKSALNDSIFIVGNDMFAAKAISEGWSGDGSLNDPYIIENYTIRAISEHGIEIRNITLHFIIRNVSITNGRSNYYHGFYLYNVTNGILKNNTADNNLAGFLLVNSDNNTFSNNVAINNLHGFRFWHSNNNTLANSTANSNLEYGIYLDNSNYNNITLNTVFFNELGSIFEVDCVGNEILDIKYSPEPFFLESDAGEFDTDGTFTLTWTISQNADNYTLYQNGEILAEGLTVTEYNITDLSPGTYEFYVKAFNINGEVDSNTIKVIVKFLLHIDGNLDFHQIAIENNFAGDGSLNDPYVIENYEIYATIGHGVHIKNTNLHFIIRDITVNDSKLNNYYGFYLENV
;
A
#
# COMPACT_ATOMS: atom_id res chain seq x y z
N PHE A 1 -21.65 -15.53 34.43
CA PHE A 1 -22.36 -16.52 33.58
C PHE A 1 -21.42 -16.93 32.46
N TYR A 2 -20.81 -18.10 32.59
CA TYR A 2 -19.87 -18.65 31.60
C TYR A 2 -20.63 -19.35 30.47
N GLN A 3 -20.11 -19.15 29.26
CA GLN A 3 -20.27 -19.92 28.02
C GLN A 3 -21.64 -19.97 27.34
N ASN A 4 -21.74 -19.24 26.22
CA ASN A 4 -22.30 -19.79 24.98
C ASN A 4 -21.72 -19.06 23.76
N SER A 5 -20.38 -18.99 23.66
CA SER A 5 -19.77 -18.93 22.32
C SER A 5 -19.99 -20.32 21.73
N LYS A 6 -21.07 -20.49 20.96
CA LYS A 6 -21.23 -21.67 20.10
C LYS A 6 -19.95 -21.75 19.29
N ARG A 7 -19.14 -22.78 19.55
CA ARG A 7 -17.99 -23.14 18.70
C ARG A 7 -18.49 -23.15 17.25
N PRO A 8 -17.69 -22.74 16.25
CA PRO A 8 -18.10 -22.81 14.86
C PRO A 8 -18.68 -24.19 14.57
N LYS A 9 -19.82 -24.26 13.88
CA LYS A 9 -20.33 -25.52 13.34
C LYS A 9 -19.28 -25.99 12.34
N LYS A 10 -18.35 -26.81 12.80
CA LYS A 10 -17.37 -27.46 11.94
C LYS A 10 -18.19 -28.43 11.09
N SER A 11 -18.52 -28.08 9.85
CA SER A 11 -18.96 -29.11 8.91
C SER A 11 -17.85 -30.16 8.90
N ALA A 12 -18.23 -31.42 8.99
CA ALA A 12 -17.28 -32.49 8.78
C ALA A 12 -16.77 -32.33 7.34
N LEU A 13 -15.55 -31.80 7.19
CA LEU A 13 -14.76 -31.82 5.95
C LEU A 13 -15.51 -31.49 4.65
N ASN A 14 -15.36 -30.24 4.20
CA ASN A 14 -15.16 -29.92 2.77
C ASN A 14 -16.33 -29.96 1.79
N ASP A 15 -17.57 -30.26 2.16
CA ASP A 15 -18.63 -30.23 1.16
C ASP A 15 -19.16 -28.81 0.96
N SER A 16 -19.11 -28.38 -0.31
CA SER A 16 -19.85 -27.24 -0.83
C SER A 16 -21.31 -27.27 -0.36
N ILE A 17 -21.92 -26.09 -0.22
CA ILE A 17 -23.35 -26.00 0.03
C ILE A 17 -24.04 -25.65 -1.28
N PHE A 18 -24.67 -26.63 -1.89
CA PHE A 18 -25.48 -26.45 -3.08
C PHE A 18 -26.98 -26.47 -2.74
N ILE A 19 -27.73 -25.45 -3.14
CA ILE A 19 -29.18 -25.34 -2.91
C ILE A 19 -29.87 -24.88 -4.20
N VAL A 20 -30.91 -25.59 -4.63
CA VAL A 20 -31.73 -25.21 -5.81
C VAL A 20 -33.21 -25.31 -5.48
N GLY A 21 -33.92 -24.19 -5.53
CA GLY A 21 -35.35 -24.14 -5.28
C GLY A 21 -35.73 -24.23 -3.79
N ASN A 22 -36.90 -23.67 -3.48
CA ASN A 22 -37.37 -23.49 -2.10
C ASN A 22 -37.52 -24.83 -1.35
N ASP A 23 -37.99 -25.87 -2.02
CA ASP A 23 -38.18 -27.20 -1.41
C ASP A 23 -36.85 -27.84 -0.98
N MET A 24 -35.81 -27.70 -1.80
CA MET A 24 -34.47 -28.22 -1.45
C MET A 24 -33.87 -27.43 -0.29
N PHE A 25 -34.09 -26.12 -0.23
CA PHE A 25 -33.64 -25.32 0.91
C PHE A 25 -34.31 -25.82 2.20
N ALA A 26 -35.64 -25.97 2.20
CA ALA A 26 -36.37 -26.47 3.37
C ALA A 26 -35.88 -27.87 3.81
N ALA A 27 -35.67 -28.78 2.85
CA ALA A 27 -35.14 -30.12 3.14
C ALA A 27 -33.72 -30.06 3.74
N LYS A 28 -32.82 -29.23 3.18
CA LYS A 28 -31.46 -29.05 3.71
C LYS A 28 -31.46 -28.38 5.07
N ALA A 29 -32.35 -27.42 5.32
CA ALA A 29 -32.46 -26.79 6.62
C ALA A 29 -32.79 -27.80 7.72
N ILE A 30 -33.67 -28.77 7.44
CA ILE A 30 -33.99 -29.88 8.35
C ILE A 30 -32.77 -30.79 8.54
N SER A 31 -32.11 -31.23 7.45
CA SER A 31 -31.01 -32.20 7.54
C SER A 31 -29.76 -31.63 8.22
N GLU A 32 -29.45 -30.35 7.97
CA GLU A 32 -28.28 -29.65 8.52
C GLU A 32 -28.57 -28.97 9.88
N GLY A 33 -29.84 -29.00 10.32
CA GLY A 33 -30.28 -28.30 11.53
C GLY A 33 -30.04 -26.78 11.45
N TRP A 34 -30.35 -26.19 10.30
CA TRP A 34 -30.43 -24.73 10.15
C TRP A 34 -31.73 -24.24 10.76
N SER A 35 -31.65 -23.11 11.48
CA SER A 35 -32.84 -22.46 12.04
C SER A 35 -33.58 -21.67 10.96
N GLY A 36 -34.86 -21.38 11.20
CA GLY A 36 -35.72 -20.62 10.29
C GLY A 36 -36.76 -21.48 9.59
N ASP A 37 -37.74 -20.81 9.00
CA ASP A 37 -38.73 -21.38 8.07
C ASP A 37 -38.65 -20.76 6.65
N GLY A 38 -37.74 -19.80 6.45
CA GLY A 38 -37.53 -19.13 5.16
C GLY A 38 -38.47 -17.94 4.92
N SER A 39 -39.30 -17.58 5.91
CA SER A 39 -40.11 -16.37 5.88
C SER A 39 -39.29 -15.12 6.25
N LEU A 40 -39.81 -13.93 5.95
CA LEU A 40 -39.19 -12.66 6.32
C LEU A 40 -38.90 -12.54 7.83
N ASN A 41 -39.79 -13.10 8.66
CA ASN A 41 -39.70 -13.02 10.12
C ASN A 41 -38.83 -14.12 10.72
N ASP A 42 -38.64 -15.23 10.01
CA ASP A 42 -37.83 -16.37 10.46
C ASP A 42 -37.01 -16.95 9.29
N PRO A 43 -36.02 -16.21 8.77
CA PRO A 43 -35.25 -16.62 7.61
C PRO A 43 -34.38 -17.85 7.90
N TYR A 44 -34.09 -18.65 6.88
CA TYR A 44 -33.14 -19.75 7.05
C TYR A 44 -31.73 -19.24 7.37
N ILE A 45 -31.05 -19.83 8.37
CA ILE A 45 -29.73 -19.37 8.83
C ILE A 45 -28.65 -20.41 8.53
N ILE A 46 -27.73 -20.05 7.63
CA ILE A 46 -26.48 -20.76 7.36
C ILE A 46 -25.35 -19.99 8.05
N GLU A 47 -24.69 -20.58 9.04
CA GLU A 47 -23.70 -19.85 9.82
C GLU A 47 -22.51 -20.67 10.32
N ASN A 48 -21.36 -20.00 10.44
CA ASN A 48 -20.14 -20.51 11.07
C ASN A 48 -19.49 -21.70 10.35
N TYR A 49 -19.55 -21.72 9.01
CA TYR A 49 -18.90 -22.74 8.16
C TYR A 49 -17.49 -22.29 7.71
N THR A 50 -16.60 -23.25 7.47
CA THR A 50 -15.34 -23.05 6.75
C THR A 50 -15.26 -24.03 5.59
N ILE A 51 -15.20 -23.53 4.36
CA ILE A 51 -15.33 -24.32 3.13
C ILE A 51 -14.10 -24.10 2.24
N ARG A 52 -13.64 -25.16 1.58
CA ARG A 52 -12.61 -25.10 0.54
C ARG A 52 -13.27 -25.40 -0.80
N ALA A 53 -13.34 -24.42 -1.69
CA ALA A 53 -13.96 -24.52 -3.02
C ALA A 53 -13.04 -25.27 -4.01
N ILE A 54 -12.58 -26.47 -3.66
CA ILE A 54 -11.57 -27.20 -4.45
C ILE A 54 -12.16 -28.01 -5.60
N SER A 55 -13.40 -28.46 -5.47
CA SER A 55 -14.07 -29.32 -6.46
C SER A 55 -15.36 -28.72 -7.00
N GLU A 56 -15.92 -27.73 -6.30
CA GLU A 56 -17.17 -27.03 -6.64
C GLU A 56 -17.12 -25.61 -6.07
N HIS A 57 -18.13 -24.80 -6.38
CA HIS A 57 -18.39 -23.53 -5.70
C HIS A 57 -18.54 -23.73 -4.18
N GLY A 58 -18.13 -22.76 -3.37
CA GLY A 58 -18.17 -22.92 -1.92
C GLY A 58 -19.60 -22.98 -1.37
N ILE A 59 -20.36 -21.90 -1.55
CA ILE A 59 -21.82 -21.91 -1.36
C ILE A 59 -22.46 -21.44 -2.66
N GLU A 60 -23.35 -22.26 -3.17
CA GLU A 60 -24.12 -21.99 -4.37
C GLU A 60 -25.62 -22.12 -4.09
N ILE A 61 -26.35 -21.05 -4.35
CA ILE A 61 -27.80 -20.99 -4.18
C ILE A 61 -28.43 -20.55 -5.49
N ARG A 62 -29.42 -21.32 -5.97
CA ARG A 62 -30.12 -21.02 -7.22
C ARG A 62 -31.63 -21.03 -7.06
N ASN A 63 -32.30 -20.13 -7.77
CA ASN A 63 -33.77 -20.10 -7.91
C ASN A 63 -34.50 -20.05 -6.56
N ILE A 64 -34.12 -19.13 -5.69
CA ILE A 64 -34.70 -18.96 -4.35
C ILE A 64 -35.38 -17.60 -4.22
N THR A 65 -36.58 -17.61 -3.66
CA THR A 65 -37.32 -16.40 -3.25
C THR A 65 -37.54 -16.31 -1.74
N LEU A 66 -37.20 -17.37 -0.99
CA LEU A 66 -37.24 -17.39 0.47
C LEU A 66 -36.20 -16.45 1.07
N HIS A 67 -36.46 -15.99 2.29
CA HIS A 67 -35.52 -15.18 3.05
C HIS A 67 -34.48 -16.09 3.72
N PHE A 68 -33.21 -15.70 3.63
CA PHE A 68 -32.11 -16.43 4.26
C PHE A 68 -30.99 -15.50 4.71
N ILE A 69 -30.23 -15.95 5.70
CA ILE A 69 -29.04 -15.29 6.24
C ILE A 69 -27.85 -16.23 6.14
N ILE A 70 -26.79 -15.80 5.46
CA ILE A 70 -25.48 -16.44 5.51
C ILE A 70 -24.56 -15.56 6.34
N ARG A 71 -24.00 -16.09 7.44
CA ARG A 71 -23.09 -15.31 8.29
C ARG A 71 -21.92 -16.06 8.88
N ASN A 72 -20.81 -15.36 9.08
CA ASN A 72 -19.59 -15.93 9.67
C ASN A 72 -19.09 -17.16 8.89
N VAL A 73 -19.26 -17.19 7.57
CA VAL A 73 -18.77 -18.25 6.71
C VAL A 73 -17.46 -17.82 6.05
N SER A 74 -16.45 -18.70 6.05
CA SER A 74 -15.17 -18.50 5.36
C SER A 74 -15.03 -19.51 4.21
N ILE A 75 -14.73 -19.03 3.01
CA ILE A 75 -14.58 -19.85 1.80
C ILE A 75 -13.25 -19.56 1.12
N THR A 76 -12.50 -20.63 0.82
CA THR A 76 -11.15 -20.50 0.26
C THR A 76 -10.86 -21.38 -0.95
N ASN A 77 -9.85 -21.00 -1.73
CA ASN A 77 -9.17 -21.85 -2.72
C ASN A 77 -10.03 -22.30 -3.93
N GLY A 78 -11.00 -21.48 -4.34
CA GLY A 78 -11.77 -21.68 -5.58
C GLY A 78 -11.06 -21.29 -6.86
N ARG A 79 -10.08 -20.38 -6.80
CA ARG A 79 -9.60 -19.64 -7.97
C ARG A 79 -8.93 -20.52 -9.02
N SER A 80 -8.02 -21.40 -8.60
CA SER A 80 -7.27 -22.27 -9.52
C SER A 80 -8.16 -23.23 -10.31
N ASN A 81 -9.39 -23.45 -9.86
CA ASN A 81 -10.37 -24.35 -10.48
C ASN A 81 -11.58 -23.60 -11.07
N TYR A 82 -11.51 -22.28 -11.20
CA TYR A 82 -12.60 -21.43 -11.69
C TYR A 82 -13.87 -21.47 -10.84
N TYR A 83 -13.76 -21.79 -9.55
CA TYR A 83 -14.88 -21.80 -8.63
C TYR A 83 -14.98 -20.48 -7.85
N HIS A 84 -16.22 -19.97 -7.76
CA HIS A 84 -16.59 -18.85 -6.90
C HIS A 84 -16.73 -19.25 -5.43
N GLY A 85 -16.53 -18.28 -4.54
CA GLY A 85 -16.72 -18.47 -3.10
C GLY A 85 -18.20 -18.62 -2.78
N PHE A 86 -18.93 -17.50 -2.91
CA PHE A 86 -20.39 -17.44 -2.80
C PHE A 86 -20.99 -17.18 -4.18
N TYR A 87 -21.89 -18.03 -4.64
CA TYR A 87 -22.55 -17.91 -5.93
C TYR A 87 -24.07 -17.92 -5.77
N LEU A 88 -24.71 -16.79 -6.10
CA LEU A 88 -26.15 -16.64 -6.15
C LEU A 88 -26.61 -16.53 -7.61
N TYR A 89 -27.53 -17.39 -8.01
CA TYR A 89 -28.11 -17.41 -9.37
C TYR A 89 -29.64 -17.35 -9.32
N ASN A 90 -30.26 -16.30 -9.85
CA ASN A 90 -31.71 -16.11 -9.76
C ASN A 90 -32.22 -16.19 -8.31
N VAL A 91 -31.62 -15.37 -7.44
CA VAL A 91 -31.89 -15.34 -5.99
C VAL A 91 -32.31 -13.94 -5.55
N THR A 92 -33.28 -13.88 -4.65
CA THR A 92 -33.66 -12.65 -3.96
C THR A 92 -33.77 -12.87 -2.45
N ASN A 93 -33.90 -11.79 -1.67
CA ASN A 93 -34.13 -11.83 -0.22
C ASN A 93 -33.00 -12.45 0.63
N GLY A 94 -31.78 -12.53 0.08
CA GLY A 94 -30.60 -13.00 0.79
C GLY A 94 -29.91 -11.90 1.61
N ILE A 95 -29.48 -12.23 2.83
CA ILE A 95 -28.59 -11.39 3.64
C ILE A 95 -27.28 -12.13 3.87
N LEU A 96 -26.18 -11.60 3.34
CA LEU A 96 -24.84 -12.12 3.56
C LEU A 96 -24.08 -11.14 4.47
N LYS A 97 -23.68 -11.58 5.66
CA LYS A 97 -22.96 -10.71 6.60
C LYS A 97 -21.80 -11.36 7.32
N ASN A 98 -20.71 -10.63 7.52
CA ASN A 98 -19.51 -11.12 8.21
C ASN A 98 -18.93 -12.40 7.56
N ASN A 99 -19.02 -12.52 6.24
CA ASN A 99 -18.43 -13.66 5.53
C ASN A 99 -17.09 -13.29 4.92
N THR A 100 -16.26 -14.29 4.65
CA THR A 100 -14.95 -14.14 4.04
C THR A 100 -14.83 -15.03 2.82
N ALA A 101 -14.42 -14.46 1.68
CA ALA A 101 -14.07 -15.18 0.47
C ALA A 101 -12.62 -14.84 0.08
N ASP A 102 -11.74 -15.82 0.19
CA ASP A 102 -10.30 -15.68 -0.04
C ASP A 102 -9.80 -16.64 -1.14
N ASN A 103 -9.08 -16.14 -2.13
CA ASN A 103 -8.51 -16.97 -3.21
C ASN A 103 -9.56 -17.79 -4.02
N ASN A 104 -10.63 -17.13 -4.47
CA ASN A 104 -11.67 -17.69 -5.35
C ASN A 104 -11.70 -16.98 -6.71
N LEU A 105 -12.47 -17.50 -7.69
CA LEU A 105 -12.62 -16.80 -8.97
C LEU A 105 -13.34 -15.46 -8.75
N ALA A 106 -14.56 -15.51 -8.24
CA ALA A 106 -15.17 -14.33 -7.60
C ALA A 106 -15.35 -14.66 -6.12
N GLY A 107 -15.07 -13.70 -5.25
CA GLY A 107 -15.36 -13.86 -3.83
C GLY A 107 -16.87 -14.05 -3.63
N PHE A 108 -17.64 -13.10 -4.17
CA PHE A 108 -19.09 -13.12 -4.22
C PHE A 108 -19.56 -12.88 -5.65
N LEU A 109 -20.31 -13.81 -6.24
CA LEU A 109 -20.91 -13.69 -7.55
C LEU A 109 -22.44 -13.68 -7.45
N LEU A 110 -23.06 -12.68 -8.06
CA LEU A 110 -24.49 -12.60 -8.30
C LEU A 110 -24.75 -12.65 -9.80
N VAL A 111 -25.66 -13.53 -10.21
CA VAL A 111 -26.14 -13.62 -11.58
C VAL A 111 -27.66 -13.60 -11.55
N ASN A 112 -28.28 -12.64 -12.24
CA ASN A 112 -29.74 -12.45 -12.26
C ASN A 112 -30.34 -12.40 -10.84
N SER A 113 -29.64 -11.84 -9.85
CA SER A 113 -30.01 -11.93 -8.44
C SER A 113 -30.25 -10.55 -7.86
N ASP A 114 -31.52 -10.22 -7.66
CA ASP A 114 -31.97 -8.88 -7.26
C ASP A 114 -32.35 -8.81 -5.78
N ASN A 115 -32.27 -7.61 -5.19
CA ASN A 115 -32.74 -7.34 -3.82
C ASN A 115 -32.08 -8.20 -2.73
N ASN A 116 -30.76 -8.33 -2.78
CA ASN A 116 -29.94 -8.97 -1.74
C ASN A 116 -29.11 -7.92 -0.98
N THR A 117 -28.74 -8.24 0.26
CA THR A 117 -27.97 -7.35 1.14
C THR A 117 -26.66 -8.00 1.57
N PHE A 118 -25.56 -7.26 1.42
CA PHE A 118 -24.21 -7.65 1.81
C PHE A 118 -23.69 -6.62 2.82
N SER A 119 -23.27 -7.08 4.00
CA SER A 119 -22.71 -6.18 5.02
C SER A 119 -21.51 -6.78 5.73
N ASN A 120 -20.42 -6.02 5.89
CA ASN A 120 -19.22 -6.47 6.61
C ASN A 120 -18.62 -7.77 6.03
N ASN A 121 -18.71 -7.99 4.72
CA ASN A 121 -18.08 -9.13 4.08
C ASN A 121 -16.66 -8.77 3.63
N VAL A 122 -15.78 -9.77 3.53
CA VAL A 122 -14.39 -9.61 3.12
C VAL A 122 -14.14 -10.46 1.88
N ALA A 123 -13.73 -9.84 0.77
CA ALA A 123 -13.37 -10.49 -0.48
C ALA A 123 -11.93 -10.15 -0.84
N ILE A 124 -11.00 -11.10 -0.62
CA ILE A 124 -9.56 -10.89 -0.80
C ILE A 124 -8.90 -11.92 -1.71
N ASN A 125 -7.85 -11.52 -2.44
CA ASN A 125 -7.05 -12.42 -3.28
C ASN A 125 -7.85 -13.20 -4.36
N ASN A 126 -9.03 -12.72 -4.73
CA ASN A 126 -9.86 -13.35 -5.78
C ASN A 126 -9.47 -12.81 -7.16
N LEU A 127 -10.07 -13.31 -8.26
CA LEU A 127 -10.00 -12.57 -9.53
C LEU A 127 -10.84 -11.28 -9.42
N HIS A 128 -12.09 -11.42 -8.95
CA HIS A 128 -12.94 -10.30 -8.56
C HIS A 128 -13.41 -10.43 -7.12
N GLY A 129 -13.50 -9.31 -6.39
CA GLY A 129 -14.03 -9.31 -5.02
C GLY A 129 -15.53 -9.61 -4.99
N PHE A 130 -16.33 -8.61 -5.37
CA PHE A 130 -17.79 -8.70 -5.57
C PHE A 130 -18.10 -8.49 -7.05
N ARG A 131 -18.82 -9.43 -7.66
CA ARG A 131 -19.23 -9.35 -9.07
C ARG A 131 -20.74 -9.49 -9.20
N PHE A 132 -21.39 -8.46 -9.72
CA PHE A 132 -22.83 -8.42 -9.97
C PHE A 132 -23.05 -8.43 -11.48
N TRP A 133 -23.80 -9.43 -11.97
CA TRP A 133 -24.11 -9.59 -13.38
C TRP A 133 -25.62 -9.72 -13.56
N HIS A 134 -26.22 -8.77 -14.31
CA HIS A 134 -27.68 -8.65 -14.43
C HIS A 134 -28.41 -8.63 -13.08
N SER A 135 -27.82 -7.99 -12.07
CA SER A 135 -28.27 -8.09 -10.67
C SER A 135 -28.53 -6.70 -10.09
N ASN A 136 -29.80 -6.36 -9.96
CA ASN A 136 -30.31 -5.02 -9.67
C ASN A 136 -30.76 -4.87 -8.21
N ASN A 137 -30.83 -3.62 -7.73
CA ASN A 137 -31.41 -3.28 -6.43
C ASN A 137 -30.75 -4.01 -5.24
N ASN A 138 -29.47 -4.37 -5.33
CA ASN A 138 -28.73 -4.96 -4.22
C ASN A 138 -28.07 -3.87 -3.36
N THR A 139 -27.82 -4.19 -2.10
CA THR A 139 -27.06 -3.32 -1.19
C THR A 139 -25.75 -3.99 -0.80
N LEU A 140 -24.63 -3.30 -0.99
CA LEU A 140 -23.30 -3.71 -0.53
C LEU A 140 -22.75 -2.60 0.38
N ALA A 141 -22.66 -2.88 1.68
CA ALA A 141 -22.26 -1.88 2.66
C ALA A 141 -21.14 -2.37 3.60
N ASN A 142 -20.28 -1.45 4.05
CA ASN A 142 -19.25 -1.72 5.06
C ASN A 142 -18.39 -2.97 4.79
N SER A 143 -18.21 -3.34 3.52
CA SER A 143 -17.50 -4.56 3.13
C SER A 143 -16.12 -4.21 2.57
N THR A 144 -15.23 -5.19 2.57
CA THR A 144 -13.84 -5.05 2.15
C THR A 144 -13.59 -5.86 0.89
N ALA A 145 -13.04 -5.25 -0.16
CA ALA A 145 -12.68 -5.91 -1.40
C ALA A 145 -11.25 -5.53 -1.82
N ASN A 146 -10.26 -6.35 -1.45
CA ASN A 146 -8.86 -5.98 -1.60
C ASN A 146 -7.99 -7.03 -2.27
N SER A 147 -6.89 -6.60 -2.87
CA SER A 147 -5.87 -7.51 -3.43
C SER A 147 -6.46 -8.51 -4.44
N ASN A 148 -7.54 -8.12 -5.14
CA ASN A 148 -8.12 -8.96 -6.19
C ASN A 148 -7.41 -8.65 -7.52
N LEU A 149 -7.20 -9.67 -8.36
CA LEU A 149 -6.37 -9.50 -9.57
C LEU A 149 -7.02 -8.73 -10.70
N GLU A 150 -8.30 -8.42 -10.61
CA GLU A 150 -8.92 -7.49 -11.54
C GLU A 150 -9.61 -6.38 -10.75
N TYR A 151 -10.86 -6.62 -10.37
CA TYR A 151 -11.70 -5.58 -9.79
C TYR A 151 -12.12 -5.92 -8.37
N GLY A 152 -12.12 -4.92 -7.49
CA GLY A 152 -12.67 -5.06 -6.14
C GLY A 152 -14.19 -5.28 -6.21
N ILE A 153 -14.88 -4.38 -6.91
CA ILE A 153 -16.32 -4.46 -7.16
C ILE A 153 -16.56 -4.30 -8.67
N TYR A 154 -17.24 -5.26 -9.29
CA TYR A 154 -17.55 -5.26 -10.71
C TYR A 154 -19.07 -5.40 -10.95
N LEU A 155 -19.67 -4.41 -11.61
CA LEU A 155 -21.07 -4.39 -12.00
C LEU A 155 -21.20 -4.43 -13.52
N ASP A 156 -21.93 -5.42 -14.01
CA ASP A 156 -22.24 -5.61 -15.43
C ASP A 156 -23.75 -5.72 -15.60
N ASN A 157 -24.34 -4.76 -16.33
CA ASN A 157 -25.76 -4.69 -16.60
C ASN A 157 -26.61 -4.74 -15.32
N SER A 158 -26.13 -4.09 -14.25
CA SER A 158 -26.61 -4.24 -12.88
C SER A 158 -26.96 -2.87 -12.32
N ASN A 159 -28.25 -2.56 -12.28
CA ASN A 159 -28.78 -1.22 -12.07
C ASN A 159 -29.29 -1.00 -10.63
N TYR A 160 -29.34 0.26 -10.22
CA TYR A 160 -29.96 0.70 -8.96
C TYR A 160 -29.42 -0.01 -7.71
N ASN A 161 -28.15 -0.42 -7.72
CA ASN A 161 -27.47 -0.98 -6.56
C ASN A 161 -26.94 0.15 -5.66
N ASN A 162 -26.94 -0.10 -4.36
CA ASN A 162 -26.40 0.83 -3.36
C ASN A 162 -25.08 0.27 -2.80
N ILE A 163 -23.97 0.97 -3.05
CA ILE A 163 -22.61 0.57 -2.72
C ILE A 163 -22.00 1.65 -1.84
N THR A 164 -22.07 1.47 -0.52
CA THR A 164 -21.70 2.51 0.45
C THR A 164 -20.67 2.03 1.47
N LEU A 165 -19.77 2.91 1.90
CA LEU A 165 -18.89 2.65 3.05
C LEU A 165 -17.97 1.43 2.88
N ASN A 166 -17.73 0.99 1.64
CA ASN A 166 -16.88 -0.17 1.37
C ASN A 166 -15.41 0.24 1.30
N THR A 167 -14.53 -0.64 1.76
CA THR A 167 -13.07 -0.47 1.66
C THR A 167 -12.57 -1.26 0.45
N VAL A 168 -11.99 -0.58 -0.54
CA VAL A 168 -11.67 -1.21 -1.84
C VAL A 168 -10.29 -0.77 -2.34
N PHE A 169 -9.27 -1.61 -2.15
CA PHE A 169 -7.88 -1.25 -2.47
C PHE A 169 -6.99 -2.40 -2.99
N PHE A 170 -5.83 -2.07 -3.56
CA PHE A 170 -4.87 -3.03 -4.17
C PHE A 170 -5.51 -3.99 -5.18
N ASN A 171 -6.57 -3.58 -5.87
CA ASN A 171 -7.15 -4.38 -6.96
C ASN A 171 -6.45 -4.00 -8.26
N GLU A 172 -5.89 -4.97 -8.98
CA GLU A 172 -4.88 -4.69 -10.01
C GLU A 172 -5.42 -3.90 -11.22
N LEU A 173 -6.66 -4.14 -11.66
CA LEU A 173 -7.27 -3.41 -12.77
C LEU A 173 -8.11 -2.20 -12.32
N GLY A 174 -8.69 -2.25 -11.11
CA GLY A 174 -9.39 -1.10 -10.56
C GLY A 174 -10.24 -1.42 -9.32
N SER A 175 -10.55 -0.40 -8.53
CA SER A 175 -11.37 -0.60 -7.33
C SER A 175 -12.82 -0.94 -7.69
N ILE A 176 -13.48 -0.11 -8.50
CA ILE A 176 -14.87 -0.31 -8.92
C ILE A 176 -14.97 -0.15 -10.43
N PHE A 177 -15.63 -1.09 -11.11
CA PHE A 177 -15.88 -1.04 -12.54
C PHE A 177 -17.37 -1.25 -12.83
N GLU A 178 -17.97 -0.36 -13.63
CA GLU A 178 -19.37 -0.41 -14.06
C GLU A 178 -19.46 -0.47 -15.59
N VAL A 179 -20.22 -1.43 -16.13
CA VAL A 179 -20.52 -1.52 -17.56
C VAL A 179 -22.01 -1.74 -17.78
N ASP A 180 -22.59 -0.98 -18.71
CA ASP A 180 -24.03 -1.00 -19.04
C ASP A 180 -24.94 -0.87 -17.81
N CYS A 181 -24.49 -0.09 -16.81
CA CYS A 181 -25.20 0.14 -15.56
C CYS A 181 -25.87 1.53 -15.54
N VAL A 182 -26.97 1.64 -14.81
CA VAL A 182 -27.74 2.85 -14.61
C VAL A 182 -28.17 2.97 -13.15
N GLY A 183 -28.03 4.16 -12.59
CA GLY A 183 -28.65 4.53 -11.32
C GLY A 183 -28.06 3.86 -10.08
N ASN A 184 -26.86 3.29 -10.16
CA ASN A 184 -26.14 2.83 -8.97
C ASN A 184 -25.70 4.02 -8.11
N GLU A 185 -25.77 3.87 -6.81
CA GLU A 185 -25.32 4.85 -5.82
C GLU A 185 -24.02 4.35 -5.20
N ILE A 186 -22.90 5.03 -5.47
CA ILE A 186 -21.57 4.66 -4.99
C ILE A 186 -21.04 5.81 -4.15
N LEU A 187 -21.07 5.65 -2.83
CA LEU A 187 -20.77 6.72 -1.87
C LEU A 187 -19.84 6.23 -0.75
N ASP A 188 -19.11 7.17 -0.16
CA ASP A 188 -18.26 6.94 1.02
C ASP A 188 -17.31 5.75 0.90
N ILE A 189 -16.82 5.47 -0.31
CA ILE A 189 -15.85 4.40 -0.56
C ILE A 189 -14.50 4.78 0.04
N LYS A 190 -13.94 3.87 0.82
CA LYS A 190 -12.64 4.02 1.45
C LYS A 190 -11.56 3.42 0.56
N TYR A 191 -10.68 4.27 0.06
CA TYR A 191 -9.53 3.89 -0.74
C TYR A 191 -8.26 3.80 0.12
N SER A 192 -7.30 2.98 -0.31
CA SER A 192 -5.91 3.06 0.18
C SER A 192 -5.29 4.39 -0.26
N PRO A 193 -4.21 4.86 0.39
CA PRO A 193 -3.38 5.90 -0.19
C PRO A 193 -3.03 5.56 -1.66
N GLU A 194 -3.06 6.54 -2.55
CA GLU A 194 -2.71 6.35 -3.97
C GLU A 194 -1.20 6.39 -4.21
N PRO A 195 -0.68 5.81 -5.31
CA PRO A 195 0.72 5.93 -5.69
C PRO A 195 1.20 7.38 -5.77
N PHE A 196 2.44 7.62 -5.35
CA PHE A 196 3.06 8.94 -5.30
C PHE A 196 4.58 8.82 -5.50
N PHE A 197 5.24 9.94 -5.78
CA PHE A 197 6.67 9.96 -6.13
C PHE A 197 7.48 10.80 -5.15
N LEU A 198 8.65 10.29 -4.78
CA LEU A 198 9.69 10.94 -3.98
C LEU A 198 10.83 11.41 -4.89
N GLU A 199 11.30 12.64 -4.65
CA GLU A 199 12.45 13.26 -5.28
C GLU A 199 13.36 13.97 -4.25
N SER A 200 14.54 14.38 -4.69
CA SER A 200 15.53 15.12 -3.90
C SER A 200 16.13 16.26 -4.74
N ASP A 201 16.52 17.35 -4.09
CA ASP A 201 17.26 18.46 -4.71
C ASP A 201 18.79 18.28 -4.72
N ALA A 202 19.32 17.18 -4.17
CA ALA A 202 20.74 16.81 -4.07
C ALA A 202 21.52 16.69 -5.41
N GLY A 203 20.91 16.98 -6.55
CA GLY A 203 21.54 16.84 -7.87
C GLY A 203 22.06 15.42 -8.15
N GLU A 204 23.17 15.31 -8.88
CA GLU A 204 23.85 14.02 -9.12
C GLU A 204 24.60 13.54 -7.86
N PHE A 205 25.13 14.48 -7.06
CA PHE A 205 25.83 14.25 -5.80
C PHE A 205 25.55 15.40 -4.86
N ASP A 206 25.32 15.06 -3.59
CA ASP A 206 25.20 16.03 -2.51
C ASP A 206 26.60 16.36 -1.95
N THR A 207 26.91 17.65 -1.73
CA THR A 207 28.28 18.10 -1.44
C THR A 207 28.53 18.50 0.02
N ASP A 208 27.49 18.67 0.83
CA ASP A 208 27.58 19.21 2.18
C ASP A 208 26.73 18.43 3.22
N GLY A 209 26.03 17.37 2.80
CA GLY A 209 25.20 16.55 3.66
C GLY A 209 23.80 17.14 3.87
N THR A 210 23.44 18.19 3.12
CA THR A 210 22.21 18.96 3.32
C THR A 210 21.41 19.07 2.03
N PHE A 211 20.22 18.46 2.05
CA PHE A 211 19.31 18.45 0.90
C PHE A 211 17.86 18.27 1.36
N THR A 212 16.92 18.59 0.47
CA THR A 212 15.48 18.48 0.70
C THR A 212 14.92 17.26 -0.02
N LEU A 213 14.20 16.43 0.70
CA LEU A 213 13.35 15.40 0.13
C LEU A 213 11.95 15.98 -0.08
N THR A 214 11.39 15.85 -1.27
CA THR A 214 10.02 16.28 -1.59
C THR A 214 9.26 15.12 -2.22
N TRP A 215 7.98 14.97 -1.92
CA TRP A 215 7.14 13.99 -2.59
C TRP A 215 5.80 14.55 -3.04
N THR A 216 5.20 13.94 -4.05
CA THR A 216 3.84 14.30 -4.47
C THR A 216 2.83 13.81 -3.43
N ILE A 217 1.68 14.48 -3.34
CA ILE A 217 0.59 14.05 -2.45
C ILE A 217 0.10 12.66 -2.86
N SER A 218 0.04 11.75 -1.89
CA SER A 218 -0.71 10.49 -2.01
C SER A 218 -2.18 10.76 -1.63
N GLN A 219 -3.09 10.65 -2.60
CA GLN A 219 -4.51 10.86 -2.30
C GLN A 219 -4.99 9.85 -1.26
N ASN A 220 -5.92 10.26 -0.40
CA ASN A 220 -6.46 9.46 0.71
C ASN A 220 -5.46 9.13 1.82
N ALA A 221 -4.21 9.61 1.79
CA ALA A 221 -3.27 9.47 2.89
C ALA A 221 -3.64 10.40 4.06
N ASP A 222 -3.61 9.87 5.27
CA ASP A 222 -3.73 10.61 6.53
C ASP A 222 -2.35 11.14 6.99
N ASN A 223 -1.28 10.40 6.76
CA ASN A 223 0.10 10.76 7.13
C ASN A 223 1.16 9.95 6.36
N TYR A 224 2.44 10.27 6.58
CA TYR A 224 3.59 9.63 5.96
C TYR A 224 4.68 9.22 6.98
N THR A 225 5.44 8.18 6.66
CA THR A 225 6.68 7.79 7.33
C THR A 225 7.82 7.78 6.32
N LEU A 226 8.88 8.51 6.62
CA LEU A 226 10.12 8.60 5.84
C LEU A 226 11.12 7.57 6.37
N TYR A 227 11.72 6.82 5.45
CA TYR A 227 12.73 5.80 5.74
C TYR A 227 14.08 6.18 5.13
N GLN A 228 15.15 5.88 5.87
CA GLN A 228 16.54 5.98 5.44
C GLN A 228 17.22 4.63 5.64
N ASN A 229 17.76 4.03 4.58
CA ASN A 229 18.43 2.73 4.59
C ASN A 229 17.60 1.61 5.25
N GLY A 230 16.27 1.68 5.13
CA GLY A 230 15.33 0.71 5.70
C GLY A 230 14.87 1.01 7.13
N GLU A 231 15.48 1.97 7.82
CA GLU A 231 15.09 2.40 9.18
C GLU A 231 14.18 3.64 9.12
N ILE A 232 13.29 3.79 10.12
CA ILE A 232 12.41 4.96 10.22
C ILE A 232 13.26 6.18 10.58
N LEU A 233 13.20 7.21 9.73
CA LEU A 233 13.81 8.51 9.99
C LEU A 233 12.82 9.48 10.65
N ALA A 234 11.58 9.52 10.14
CA ALA A 234 10.51 10.35 10.68
C ALA A 234 9.13 9.73 10.40
N GLU A 235 8.18 9.90 11.32
CA GLU A 235 6.83 9.31 11.23
C GLU A 235 5.74 10.33 11.55
N GLY A 236 4.50 10.05 11.11
CA GLY A 236 3.35 10.92 11.37
C GLY A 236 3.41 12.26 10.62
N LEU A 237 4.19 12.32 9.55
CA LEU A 237 4.34 13.53 8.74
C LEU A 237 3.03 13.83 8.02
N THR A 238 2.57 15.09 8.08
CA THR A 238 1.39 15.58 7.35
C THR A 238 1.77 16.58 6.25
N VAL A 239 3.06 16.78 6.07
CA VAL A 239 3.70 17.57 5.01
C VAL A 239 4.22 16.64 3.92
N THR A 240 4.64 17.21 2.80
CA THR A 240 5.21 16.48 1.67
C THR A 240 6.66 16.85 1.38
N GLU A 241 7.37 17.34 2.39
CA GLU A 241 8.77 17.73 2.31
C GLU A 241 9.48 17.41 3.64
N TYR A 242 10.80 17.14 3.56
CA TYR A 242 11.64 16.90 4.73
C TYR A 242 13.09 17.30 4.44
N ASN A 243 13.65 18.17 5.29
CA ASN A 243 15.05 18.60 5.16
C ASN A 243 15.98 17.63 5.87
N ILE A 244 16.97 17.12 5.13
CA ILE A 244 18.11 16.37 5.66
C ILE A 244 19.25 17.35 5.90
N THR A 245 19.92 17.24 7.04
CA THR A 245 21.12 18.02 7.37
C THR A 245 22.18 17.10 7.96
N ASP A 246 23.44 17.52 7.88
CA ASP A 246 24.59 16.91 8.57
C ASP A 246 24.82 15.43 8.23
N LEU A 247 24.41 15.00 7.03
CA LEU A 247 24.61 13.63 6.58
C LEU A 247 26.07 13.40 6.19
N SER A 248 26.73 12.40 6.75
CA SER A 248 28.13 12.10 6.42
C SER A 248 28.31 11.61 4.98
N PRO A 249 29.54 11.61 4.43
CA PRO A 249 29.79 11.03 3.12
C PRO A 249 29.37 9.56 3.08
N GLY A 250 28.63 9.19 2.03
CA GLY A 250 28.03 7.86 1.93
C GLY A 250 26.99 7.77 0.82
N THR A 251 26.43 6.57 0.66
CA THR A 251 25.26 6.35 -0.20
C THR A 251 24.07 5.98 0.68
N TYR A 252 22.98 6.69 0.48
CA TYR A 252 21.77 6.58 1.28
C TYR A 252 20.58 6.27 0.39
N GLU A 253 19.77 5.31 0.81
CA GLU A 253 18.49 4.96 0.17
C GLU A 253 17.35 5.60 0.96
N PHE A 254 16.46 6.30 0.26
CA PHE A 254 15.27 6.92 0.85
C PHE A 254 14.00 6.44 0.15
N TYR A 255 12.95 6.25 0.92
CA TYR A 255 11.59 6.08 0.44
C TYR A 255 10.61 6.58 1.49
N VAL A 256 9.41 6.95 1.06
CA VAL A 256 8.33 7.40 1.93
C VAL A 256 7.19 6.40 1.82
N LYS A 257 6.52 6.13 2.93
CA LYS A 257 5.30 5.33 2.98
C LYS A 257 4.14 6.24 3.38
N ALA A 258 3.08 6.25 2.60
CA ALA A 258 1.83 6.95 2.91
C ALA A 258 0.87 5.99 3.63
N PHE A 259 0.13 6.47 4.61
CA PHE A 259 -0.78 5.66 5.43
C PHE A 259 -2.16 6.29 5.54
N ASN A 260 -3.18 5.45 5.59
CA ASN A 260 -4.45 5.77 6.22
C ASN A 260 -4.97 4.56 7.01
N ILE A 261 -6.12 4.68 7.68
CA ILE A 261 -6.72 3.54 8.41
C ILE A 261 -7.02 2.32 7.50
N ASN A 262 -7.05 2.50 6.19
CA ASN A 262 -7.38 1.49 5.20
C ASN A 262 -6.16 0.86 4.53
N GLY A 263 -4.93 1.38 4.67
CA GLY A 263 -3.76 0.77 4.04
C GLY A 263 -2.54 1.68 3.96
N GLU A 264 -1.49 1.17 3.30
CA GLU A 264 -0.23 1.86 3.11
C GLU A 264 0.31 1.69 1.69
N VAL A 265 0.93 2.73 1.14
CA VAL A 265 1.59 2.69 -0.18
C VAL A 265 2.98 3.27 -0.06
N ASP A 266 3.96 2.61 -0.68
CA ASP A 266 5.33 3.11 -0.79
C ASP A 266 5.46 4.05 -2.00
N SER A 267 6.29 5.08 -1.86
CA SER A 267 6.83 5.83 -2.99
C SER A 267 7.83 4.98 -3.79
N ASN A 268 8.38 5.53 -4.87
CA ASN A 268 9.66 5.04 -5.39
C ASN A 268 10.77 5.17 -4.34
N THR A 269 11.79 4.32 -4.44
CA THR A 269 13.06 4.46 -3.71
C THR A 269 14.02 5.33 -4.52
N ILE A 270 14.65 6.31 -3.87
CA ILE A 270 15.73 7.11 -4.45
C ILE A 270 17.06 6.82 -3.75
N LYS A 271 18.17 7.12 -4.44
CA LYS A 271 19.53 7.05 -3.88
C LYS A 271 20.14 8.44 -3.89
N VAL A 272 20.60 8.89 -2.74
CA VAL A 272 21.39 10.12 -2.60
C VAL A 272 22.81 9.72 -2.22
N ILE A 273 23.77 10.24 -2.97
CA ILE A 273 25.19 10.01 -2.74
C ILE A 273 25.79 11.29 -2.21
N VAL A 274 26.17 11.29 -0.94
CA VAL A 274 26.85 12.39 -0.28
C VAL A 274 28.35 12.24 -0.45
N LYS A 275 28.99 13.25 -1.04
CA LYS A 275 30.43 13.31 -1.30
C LYS A 275 30.94 14.71 -1.02
N PHE A 276 31.72 14.85 0.03
CA PHE A 276 32.37 16.12 0.33
C PHE A 276 33.60 16.30 -0.57
N LEU A 277 33.72 17.48 -1.16
CA LEU A 277 34.89 17.98 -1.87
C LEU A 277 35.34 19.27 -1.19
N LEU A 278 36.64 19.50 -1.12
CA LEU A 278 37.17 20.78 -0.64
C LEU A 278 37.72 21.56 -1.82
N HIS A 279 36.94 22.49 -2.35
CA HIS A 279 37.35 23.39 -3.42
C HIS A 279 37.47 24.82 -2.90
N ILE A 280 38.64 25.43 -3.07
CA ILE A 280 38.92 26.82 -2.69
C ILE A 280 39.54 27.54 -3.90
N ASP A 281 38.89 28.61 -4.37
CA ASP A 281 39.37 29.47 -5.48
C ASP A 281 39.56 30.93 -5.01
N GLY A 282 40.79 31.24 -4.58
CA GLY A 282 41.19 32.57 -4.16
C GLY A 282 40.94 32.90 -2.69
N ASN A 283 41.49 34.03 -2.25
CA ASN A 283 41.50 34.40 -0.82
C ASN A 283 40.10 34.59 -0.22
N LEU A 284 39.16 35.16 -0.98
CA LEU A 284 37.80 35.42 -0.50
C LEU A 284 37.04 34.12 -0.23
N ASP A 285 37.16 33.16 -1.15
CA ASP A 285 36.58 31.83 -1.01
C ASP A 285 37.23 31.07 0.16
N PHE A 286 38.55 31.19 0.32
CA PHE A 286 39.25 30.60 1.46
C PHE A 286 38.71 31.13 2.79
N HIS A 287 38.58 32.46 2.95
CA HIS A 287 38.03 33.05 4.17
C HIS A 287 36.59 32.58 4.44
N GLN A 288 35.75 32.49 3.41
CA GLN A 288 34.37 32.03 3.53
C GLN A 288 34.30 30.56 3.99
N ILE A 289 35.01 29.67 3.29
CA ILE A 289 35.08 28.24 3.62
C ILE A 289 35.68 28.03 5.00
N ALA A 290 36.69 28.81 5.39
CA ALA A 290 37.29 28.76 6.72
C ALA A 290 36.30 29.13 7.82
N ILE A 291 35.39 30.08 7.58
CA ILE A 291 34.32 30.42 8.53
C ILE A 291 33.28 29.29 8.59
N GLU A 292 32.82 28.81 7.43
CA GLU A 292 31.79 27.76 7.32
C GLU A 292 32.24 26.45 7.98
N ASN A 293 33.50 26.10 7.79
CA ASN A 293 34.10 24.87 8.30
C ASN A 293 34.85 25.07 9.62
N ASN A 294 34.82 26.28 10.17
CA ASN A 294 35.50 26.67 11.42
C ASN A 294 36.99 26.26 11.46
N PHE A 295 37.72 26.55 10.39
CA PHE A 295 39.17 26.34 10.34
C PHE A 295 39.88 27.27 11.34
N ALA A 296 40.88 26.74 12.04
CA ALA A 296 41.73 27.57 12.90
C ALA A 296 42.64 28.48 12.04
N GLY A 297 43.03 29.63 12.58
CA GLY A 297 43.92 30.60 11.94
C GLY A 297 43.21 31.74 11.19
N ASP A 298 43.99 32.68 10.68
CA ASP A 298 43.51 33.84 9.90
C ASP A 298 44.07 33.89 8.46
N GLY A 299 44.91 32.92 8.08
CA GLY A 299 45.53 32.84 6.77
C GLY A 299 46.79 33.69 6.61
N SER A 300 47.25 34.37 7.68
CA SER A 300 48.52 35.07 7.70
C SER A 300 49.70 34.13 7.93
N LEU A 301 50.92 34.59 7.66
CA LEU A 301 52.14 33.81 7.89
C LEU A 301 52.31 33.36 9.36
N ASN A 302 51.83 34.16 10.32
CA ASN A 302 51.97 33.86 11.75
C ASN A 302 50.81 33.01 12.29
N ASP A 303 49.70 32.92 11.56
CA ASP A 303 48.50 32.19 11.95
C ASP A 303 47.80 31.58 10.72
N PRO A 304 48.44 30.60 10.05
CA PRO A 304 47.93 30.02 8.82
C PRO A 304 46.61 29.28 9.04
N TYR A 305 45.75 29.25 8.01
CA TYR A 305 44.55 28.43 8.07
C TYR A 305 44.88 26.95 8.23
N VAL A 306 44.25 26.26 9.19
CA VAL A 306 44.48 24.84 9.44
C VAL A 306 43.28 24.03 8.92
N ILE A 307 43.53 23.24 7.88
CA ILE A 307 42.59 22.28 7.32
C ILE A 307 43.02 20.89 7.82
N GLU A 308 42.23 20.33 8.73
CA GLU A 308 42.59 19.08 9.39
C GLU A 308 41.41 18.15 9.67
N ASN A 309 41.68 16.85 9.75
CA ASN A 309 40.73 15.80 10.13
C ASN A 309 39.55 15.62 9.16
N TYR A 310 39.79 15.80 7.85
CA TYR A 310 38.80 15.56 6.80
C TYR A 310 38.98 14.19 6.13
N GLU A 311 37.86 13.57 5.76
CA GLU A 311 37.81 12.46 4.81
C GLU A 311 37.06 12.89 3.55
N ILE A 312 37.76 12.94 2.42
CA ILE A 312 37.30 13.55 1.16
C ILE A 312 37.31 12.49 0.04
N TYR A 313 36.34 12.54 -0.87
CA TYR A 313 36.24 11.58 -1.97
C TYR A 313 36.44 12.25 -3.34
N ALA A 314 37.60 12.02 -3.97
CA ALA A 314 38.02 12.63 -5.25
C ALA A 314 37.42 11.94 -6.49
N THR A 315 36.14 11.56 -6.42
CA THR A 315 35.51 10.71 -7.45
C THR A 315 34.94 11.49 -8.64
N ILE A 316 34.60 12.77 -8.43
CA ILE A 316 33.91 13.63 -9.42
C ILE A 316 34.66 14.94 -9.69
N GLY A 317 35.77 15.15 -8.98
CA GLY A 317 36.68 16.29 -9.08
C GLY A 317 37.95 16.01 -8.27
N HIS A 318 38.89 16.96 -8.27
CA HIS A 318 40.03 16.91 -7.35
C HIS A 318 39.53 16.91 -5.90
N GLY A 319 40.13 16.09 -5.03
CA GLY A 319 39.65 15.94 -3.66
C GLY A 319 39.79 17.23 -2.86
N VAL A 320 41.04 17.59 -2.57
CA VAL A 320 41.39 18.91 -2.08
C VAL A 320 41.93 19.71 -3.24
N HIS A 321 41.20 20.74 -3.65
CA HIS A 321 41.55 21.62 -4.75
C HIS A 321 41.62 23.05 -4.26
N ILE A 322 42.84 23.53 -3.99
CA ILE A 322 43.08 24.92 -3.55
C ILE A 322 43.84 25.62 -4.67
N LYS A 323 43.32 26.75 -5.14
CA LYS A 323 43.96 27.53 -6.20
C LYS A 323 43.84 29.03 -6.01
N ASN A 324 44.72 29.77 -6.68
CA ASN A 324 44.71 31.23 -6.81
C ASN A 324 44.74 32.02 -5.48
N THR A 325 45.36 31.46 -4.45
CA THR A 325 45.47 32.10 -3.13
C THR A 325 46.92 32.43 -2.80
N ASN A 326 47.14 33.47 -2.00
CA ASN A 326 48.46 33.76 -1.39
C ASN A 326 48.42 33.68 0.14
N LEU A 327 47.32 33.18 0.70
CA LEU A 327 47.16 32.94 2.12
C LEU A 327 48.00 31.74 2.55
N HIS A 328 48.45 31.75 3.80
CA HIS A 328 49.20 30.65 4.37
C HIS A 328 48.23 29.64 4.95
N PHE A 329 48.46 28.36 4.68
CA PHE A 329 47.62 27.28 5.17
C PHE A 329 48.43 26.01 5.47
N ILE A 330 47.88 25.18 6.35
CA ILE A 330 48.40 23.87 6.74
C ILE A 330 47.32 22.85 6.42
N ILE A 331 47.71 21.80 5.69
CA ILE A 331 46.88 20.62 5.47
C ILE A 331 47.52 19.47 6.25
N ARG A 332 46.79 18.88 7.19
CA ARG A 332 47.26 17.71 7.96
C ARG A 332 46.11 16.77 8.28
N ASP A 333 46.42 15.50 8.52
CA ASP A 333 45.43 14.51 8.95
C ASP A 333 44.19 14.42 8.04
N ILE A 334 44.37 14.66 6.73
CA ILE A 334 43.34 14.50 5.71
C ILE A 334 43.53 13.16 4.99
N THR A 335 42.43 12.42 4.85
CA THR A 335 42.36 11.24 3.97
C THR A 335 41.61 11.61 2.71
N VAL A 336 42.22 11.40 1.54
CA VAL A 336 41.53 11.54 0.24
C VAL A 336 41.40 10.18 -0.41
N ASN A 337 40.15 9.76 -0.60
CA ASN A 337 39.79 8.49 -1.19
C ASN A 337 39.47 8.63 -2.68
N ASP A 338 39.89 7.61 -3.44
CA ASP A 338 39.38 7.23 -4.76
C ASP A 338 39.62 8.20 -5.94
N SER A 339 40.77 8.07 -6.64
CA SER A 339 41.19 8.95 -7.75
C SER A 339 41.46 8.24 -9.09
N LYS A 340 41.08 6.96 -9.23
CA LYS A 340 41.72 6.06 -10.23
C LYS A 340 41.12 6.05 -11.65
N LEU A 341 40.00 6.70 -11.92
CA LEU A 341 39.32 6.58 -13.23
C LEU A 341 39.29 7.85 -14.10
N ASN A 342 39.44 9.05 -13.53
CA ASN A 342 39.08 10.31 -14.23
C ASN A 342 40.19 11.40 -14.27
N ASN A 343 41.47 11.04 -14.12
CA ASN A 343 42.60 12.01 -14.03
C ASN A 343 42.47 13.07 -12.91
N TYR A 344 41.60 12.84 -11.92
CA TYR A 344 41.52 13.71 -10.75
C TYR A 344 42.65 13.40 -9.77
N TYR A 345 43.24 14.45 -9.20
CA TYR A 345 44.24 14.33 -8.14
C TYR A 345 43.57 14.37 -6.77
N GLY A 346 44.10 13.59 -5.83
CA GLY A 346 43.63 13.65 -4.43
C GLY A 346 43.88 15.04 -3.82
N PHE A 347 45.07 15.57 -4.03
CA PHE A 347 45.43 16.96 -3.73
C PHE A 347 45.83 17.63 -5.04
N TYR A 348 45.19 18.76 -5.36
CA TYR A 348 45.52 19.60 -6.50
C TYR A 348 45.70 21.05 -6.03
N LEU A 349 46.92 21.52 -6.12
CA LEU A 349 47.33 22.85 -5.69
C LEU A 349 47.82 23.62 -6.92
N GLU A 350 47.18 24.74 -7.23
CA GLU A 350 47.47 25.52 -8.44
C GLU A 350 47.58 27.01 -8.10
N ASN A 351 48.71 27.65 -8.43
CA ASN A 351 48.95 29.07 -8.14
C ASN A 351 48.75 29.41 -6.64
N VAL A 352 49.32 28.60 -5.75
CA VAL A 352 49.30 28.75 -4.29
C VAL A 352 50.68 28.98 -3.69
#